data_AF-A0A645FWE0-F1
#
_entry.id   AF-A0A645FWE0-F1
#
_cell.length_a   1.000
_cell.length_b   1.000
_cell.length_c   1.000
_cell.angle_alpha   90.00
_cell.angle_beta   90.00
_cell.angle_gamma   90.00
#
_symmetry.space_group_name_H-M   'P 1'
#
loop_
_entity.id
_entity.type
_entity.pdbx_description
1 polymer ?
#
loop_
_entity_poly.entity_id
_entity_poly.type
_entity_poly.pdbx_seq_one_letter_code
_entity_poly.pdbx_strand_id
1 'polypeptide(L)'
;MNELCTRAAAMGEALVTLGMSVRFATAVEPGRLTAMSSQTVRALSDAELETVLSGACLLDAEAAAIVIERGFGALIGVKSVKWAELEESGFAYEETVGGRRMCAQRCSPRIMLMEPSEGACAESTIFRFDRTPLGPGALTFKNRLGGRSVVIAYTVASGEFFMAWFTNFRRDFMLRLLREAAPGEFGCAVSETPLHLYLVKHGSGTFAAVGNPTPDKVESFEIDAGLPSGSAKRLTASGAWEPVEFSRHDGRLRFDRVIAPLEMEYLIFE
;
A
#
# COMPACT_ATOMS: atom_id res chain seq x y z
N MET A 1 7.36 -16.26 -26.51
CA MET A 1 8.17 -16.32 -25.27
C MET A 1 8.84 -14.96 -25.08
N ASN A 2 8.07 -13.94 -24.71
CA ASN A 2 8.54 -12.55 -24.54
C ASN A 2 7.54 -11.71 -23.69
N GLU A 3 6.90 -12.34 -22.69
CA GLU A 3 5.96 -11.68 -21.76
C GLU A 3 6.36 -11.89 -20.29
N LEU A 4 7.60 -12.32 -20.04
CA LEU A 4 8.13 -12.41 -18.70
C LEU A 4 8.62 -11.02 -18.32
N CYS A 5 7.89 -10.32 -17.45
CA CYS A 5 8.26 -9.05 -16.80
C CYS A 5 7.78 -7.75 -17.47
N THR A 6 6.51 -7.63 -17.87
CA THR A 6 6.01 -6.35 -18.40
C THR A 6 5.71 -5.30 -17.32
N ARG A 7 5.46 -5.65 -16.04
CA ARG A 7 5.12 -4.67 -14.99
C ARG A 7 5.62 -5.02 -13.57
N ALA A 8 6.93 -5.23 -13.40
CA ALA A 8 7.54 -5.47 -12.07
C ALA A 8 7.32 -4.34 -11.05
N ALA A 9 7.01 -3.12 -11.51
CA ALA A 9 6.81 -1.94 -10.67
C ALA A 9 5.34 -1.67 -10.27
N ALA A 10 4.37 -2.48 -10.71
CA ALA A 10 2.95 -2.15 -10.62
C ALA A 10 2.45 -1.86 -9.20
N MET A 11 2.87 -2.66 -8.20
CA MET A 11 2.51 -2.37 -6.81
C MET A 11 3.10 -1.04 -6.33
N GLY A 12 4.33 -0.72 -6.72
CA GLY A 12 4.96 0.56 -6.41
C GLY A 12 4.18 1.73 -7.01
N GLU A 13 3.79 1.63 -8.28
CA GLU A 13 2.94 2.63 -8.96
C GLU A 13 1.60 2.83 -8.23
N ALA A 14 0.95 1.72 -7.84
CA ALA A 14 -0.32 1.77 -7.13
C ALA A 14 -0.20 2.44 -5.76
N LEU A 15 0.85 2.11 -4.99
CA LEU A 15 1.12 2.72 -3.69
C LEU A 15 1.46 4.21 -3.80
N VAL A 16 2.26 4.62 -4.78
CA VAL A 16 2.56 6.04 -5.06
C VAL A 16 1.29 6.81 -5.43
N THR A 17 0.41 6.21 -6.23
CA THR A 17 -0.89 6.80 -6.58
C THR A 17 -1.79 6.97 -5.35
N LEU A 18 -1.66 6.09 -4.35
CA LEU A 18 -2.29 6.23 -3.04
C LEU A 18 -1.53 7.20 -2.10
N GLY A 19 -0.51 7.92 -2.58
CA GLY A 19 0.25 8.88 -1.77
C GLY A 19 1.26 8.25 -0.79
N MET A 20 1.60 6.98 -0.99
CA MET A 20 2.58 6.27 -0.15
C MET A 20 3.97 6.34 -0.77
N SER A 21 4.97 6.58 0.08
CA SER A 21 6.37 6.59 -0.34
C SER A 21 6.87 5.15 -0.48
N VAL A 22 7.53 4.87 -1.60
CA VAL A 22 8.10 3.55 -1.90
C VAL A 22 9.54 3.68 -2.35
N ARG A 23 10.30 2.61 -2.11
CA ARG A 23 11.64 2.43 -2.69
C ARG A 23 11.67 1.10 -3.43
N PHE A 24 12.17 1.11 -4.65
CA PHE A 24 12.46 -0.11 -5.39
C PHE A 24 13.78 -0.70 -4.90
N ALA A 25 13.72 -1.93 -4.37
CA ALA A 25 14.89 -2.64 -3.87
C ALA A 25 15.35 -3.68 -4.89
N THR A 26 16.66 -3.89 -4.98
CA THR A 26 17.29 -4.93 -5.82
C THR A 26 17.66 -6.19 -5.03
N ALA A 27 17.47 -6.17 -3.71
CA ALA A 27 17.75 -7.28 -2.80
C ALA A 27 16.74 -7.27 -1.65
N VAL A 28 16.56 -8.43 -1.01
CA VAL A 28 15.74 -8.56 0.19
C VAL A 28 16.42 -7.88 1.37
N GLU A 29 15.67 -7.03 2.07
CA GLU A 29 16.12 -6.38 3.30
C GLU A 29 15.29 -6.88 4.49
N PRO A 30 15.90 -7.65 5.41
CA PRO A 30 15.21 -8.18 6.57
C PRO A 30 14.52 -7.09 7.41
N GLY A 31 13.31 -7.38 7.88
CA GLY A 31 12.57 -6.51 8.79
C GLY A 31 11.85 -5.32 8.14
N ARG A 32 11.96 -5.13 6.81
CA ARG A 32 11.24 -4.08 6.08
C ARG A 32 9.89 -4.57 5.55
N LEU A 33 8.91 -3.67 5.50
CA LEU A 33 7.68 -3.90 4.74
C LEU A 33 8.03 -4.09 3.26
N THR A 34 7.75 -5.28 2.72
CA THR A 34 8.05 -5.61 1.32
C THR A 34 6.76 -5.79 0.54
N ALA A 35 6.53 -4.94 -0.45
CA ALA A 35 5.40 -5.05 -1.36
C ALA A 35 5.81 -5.82 -2.62
N MET A 36 5.07 -6.87 -2.97
CA MET A 36 5.34 -7.72 -4.13
C MET A 36 4.09 -7.85 -4.99
N SER A 37 4.27 -7.80 -6.30
CA SER A 37 3.21 -8.02 -7.29
C SER A 37 3.63 -9.00 -8.36
N SER A 38 2.68 -9.83 -8.82
CA SER A 38 2.86 -10.69 -9.98
C SER A 38 4.15 -11.54 -9.90
N GLN A 39 4.90 -11.61 -11.00
CA GLN A 39 6.07 -12.47 -11.16
C GLN A 39 7.28 -12.06 -10.30
N THR A 40 7.24 -10.95 -9.57
CA THR A 40 8.35 -10.53 -8.68
C THR A 40 8.70 -11.61 -7.66
N VAL A 41 7.70 -12.37 -7.17
CA VAL A 41 7.90 -13.48 -6.24
C VAL A 41 8.73 -14.61 -6.87
N ARG A 42 8.62 -14.86 -8.19
CA ARG A 42 9.38 -15.94 -8.85
C ARG A 42 10.88 -15.65 -8.95
N ALA A 43 11.29 -14.39 -8.81
CA ALA A 43 12.70 -14.02 -8.80
C ALA A 43 13.41 -14.36 -7.49
N LEU A 44 12.66 -14.58 -6.41
CA LEU A 44 13.21 -14.89 -5.09
C LEU A 44 13.48 -16.38 -4.95
N SER A 45 14.62 -16.76 -4.38
CA SER A 45 14.84 -18.10 -3.82
C SER A 45 13.88 -18.38 -2.65
N ASP A 46 13.73 -19.65 -2.25
CA ASP A 46 12.89 -19.99 -1.10
C ASP A 46 13.39 -19.32 0.19
N ALA A 47 14.72 -19.24 0.39
CA ALA A 47 15.32 -18.58 1.56
C ALA A 47 15.06 -17.06 1.57
N GLU A 48 15.12 -16.40 0.41
CA GLU A 48 14.77 -14.98 0.28
C GLU A 48 13.28 -14.75 0.53
N LEU A 49 12.43 -15.63 0.01
CA LEU A 49 10.99 -15.55 0.25
C LEU A 49 10.64 -15.77 1.73
N GLU A 50 11.26 -16.74 2.41
CA GLU A 50 11.12 -16.91 3.86
C GLU A 50 11.57 -15.66 4.63
N THR A 51 12.66 -15.03 4.20
CA THR A 51 13.16 -13.79 4.81
C THR A 51 12.12 -12.67 4.66
N VAL A 52 11.53 -12.49 3.48
CA VAL A 52 10.44 -11.52 3.25
C VAL A 52 9.22 -11.86 4.13
N LEU A 53 8.81 -13.13 4.15
CA LEU A 53 7.64 -13.60 4.91
C LEU A 53 7.86 -13.60 6.43
N SER A 54 9.10 -13.50 6.92
CA SER A 54 9.40 -13.26 8.34
C SER A 54 9.13 -11.83 8.78
N GLY A 55 9.09 -10.89 7.83
CA GLY A 55 8.74 -9.48 8.04
C GLY A 55 7.29 -9.16 7.71
N ALA A 56 7.02 -7.89 7.42
CA ALA A 56 5.73 -7.47 6.90
C ALA A 56 5.73 -7.53 5.36
N CYS A 57 4.64 -7.99 4.74
CA CYS A 57 4.53 -7.99 3.29
C CYS A 57 3.14 -7.60 2.79
N LEU A 58 3.11 -7.00 1.60
CA LEU A 58 1.90 -6.73 0.82
C LEU A 58 1.95 -7.55 -0.46
N LEU A 59 0.92 -8.34 -0.72
CA LEU A 59 0.81 -9.22 -1.89
C LEU A 59 -0.45 -8.87 -2.67
N ASP A 60 -0.30 -8.72 -3.98
CA ASP A 60 -1.43 -8.80 -4.90
C ASP A 60 -1.86 -10.25 -5.14
N ALA A 61 -2.95 -10.43 -5.87
CA ALA A 61 -3.53 -11.74 -6.14
C ALA A 61 -2.54 -12.72 -6.80
N GLU A 62 -1.81 -12.26 -7.81
CA GLU A 62 -0.86 -13.12 -8.53
C GLU A 62 0.36 -13.47 -7.67
N ALA A 63 0.91 -12.49 -6.94
CA ALA A 63 2.02 -12.74 -6.02
C ALA A 63 1.63 -13.78 -4.96
N ALA A 64 0.45 -13.64 -4.35
CA ALA A 64 -0.05 -14.59 -3.36
C ALA A 64 -0.29 -15.99 -3.96
N ALA A 65 -0.84 -16.08 -5.17
CA ALA A 65 -1.00 -17.37 -5.86
C ALA A 65 0.34 -18.08 -6.07
N ILE A 66 1.40 -17.34 -6.43
CA ILE A 66 2.76 -17.89 -6.59
C ILE A 66 3.36 -18.31 -5.24
N VAL A 67 3.14 -17.55 -4.18
CA VAL A 67 3.55 -17.95 -2.81
C VAL A 67 2.88 -19.27 -2.40
N ILE A 68 1.60 -19.46 -2.73
CA ILE A 68 0.85 -20.70 -2.45
C ILE A 68 1.38 -21.85 -3.31
N GLU A 69 1.58 -21.63 -4.61
CA GLU A 69 2.15 -22.61 -5.55
C GLU A 69 3.50 -23.15 -5.04
N ARG A 70 4.31 -22.28 -4.43
CA ARG A 70 5.61 -22.62 -3.84
C ARG A 70 5.54 -23.27 -2.46
N GLY A 71 4.34 -23.53 -1.92
CA GLY A 71 4.15 -24.21 -0.63
C GLY A 71 4.16 -23.29 0.60
N PHE A 72 4.17 -21.97 0.40
CA PHE A 72 4.22 -20.98 1.49
C PHE A 72 2.84 -20.40 1.87
N GLY A 73 1.74 -20.97 1.37
CA GLY A 73 0.37 -20.48 1.65
C GLY A 73 0.04 -20.34 3.15
N ALA A 74 0.54 -21.27 3.96
CA ALA A 74 0.39 -21.23 5.42
C ALA A 74 1.09 -20.02 6.08
N LEU A 75 2.06 -19.38 5.42
CA LEU A 75 2.74 -18.17 5.92
C LEU A 75 2.03 -16.87 5.52
N ILE A 76 1.04 -16.91 4.65
CA ILE A 76 0.24 -15.74 4.25
C ILE A 76 -1.23 -15.84 4.63
N GLY A 77 -1.60 -16.90 5.36
CA GLY A 77 -2.95 -17.09 5.86
C GLY A 77 -3.96 -17.52 4.80
N VAL A 78 -3.52 -18.17 3.72
CA VAL A 78 -4.40 -18.62 2.64
C VAL A 78 -4.22 -20.12 2.40
N LYS A 79 -5.31 -20.88 2.47
CA LYS A 79 -5.33 -22.35 2.28
C LYS A 79 -5.39 -22.72 0.80
N SER A 80 -6.30 -22.08 0.08
CA SER A 80 -6.56 -22.36 -1.32
C SER A 80 -7.05 -21.09 -2.02
N VAL A 81 -6.91 -21.07 -3.33
CA VAL A 81 -7.36 -19.95 -4.16
C VAL A 81 -8.13 -20.46 -5.37
N LYS A 82 -9.11 -19.67 -5.79
CA LYS A 82 -9.82 -19.84 -7.05
C LYS A 82 -9.88 -18.49 -7.74
N TRP A 83 -9.93 -18.50 -9.06
CA TRP A 83 -10.08 -17.28 -9.83
C TRP A 83 -11.52 -17.08 -10.25
N ALA A 84 -11.99 -15.84 -10.24
CA ALA A 84 -13.31 -15.46 -10.71
C ALA A 84 -13.23 -14.21 -11.59
N GLU A 85 -14.03 -14.21 -12.65
CA GLU A 85 -14.23 -13.04 -13.52
C GLU A 85 -15.36 -12.17 -12.95
N LEU A 86 -15.10 -10.86 -12.86
CA LEU A 86 -16.07 -9.86 -12.40
C LEU A 86 -16.92 -9.28 -13.53
N GLU A 87 -16.49 -9.40 -14.79
CA GLU A 87 -17.25 -8.92 -15.95
C GLU A 87 -18.62 -9.61 -16.07
N GLU A 88 -18.66 -10.92 -15.79
CA GLU A 88 -19.88 -11.74 -15.86
C GLU A 88 -20.76 -11.65 -14.61
N SER A 89 -20.29 -10.97 -13.54
CA SER A 89 -20.89 -11.02 -12.20
C SER A 89 -21.93 -9.93 -11.92
N GLY A 90 -22.24 -9.05 -12.89
CA GLY A 90 -22.95 -7.79 -12.63
C GLY A 90 -22.13 -6.84 -11.74
N PHE A 91 -22.73 -5.76 -11.24
CA PHE A 91 -22.00 -4.76 -10.45
C PHE A 91 -21.49 -5.30 -9.11
N ALA A 92 -20.22 -5.66 -9.05
CA ALA A 92 -19.54 -6.09 -7.83
C ALA A 92 -18.97 -4.91 -7.03
N TYR A 93 -19.09 -4.98 -5.70
CA TYR A 93 -18.54 -4.01 -4.76
C TYR A 93 -17.79 -4.73 -3.65
N GLU A 94 -16.85 -4.03 -3.02
CA GLU A 94 -16.11 -4.49 -1.85
C GLU A 94 -16.60 -3.73 -0.62
N GLU A 95 -16.86 -4.43 0.48
CA GLU A 95 -17.26 -3.84 1.76
C GLU A 95 -16.23 -4.19 2.84
N THR A 96 -15.72 -3.17 3.53
CA THR A 96 -14.79 -3.33 4.66
C THR A 96 -15.53 -3.80 5.92
N VAL A 97 -14.83 -4.35 6.91
CA VAL A 97 -15.41 -4.69 8.23
C VAL A 97 -16.12 -3.50 8.91
N GLY A 98 -15.70 -2.26 8.60
CA GLY A 98 -16.35 -1.03 9.07
C GLY A 98 -17.56 -0.56 8.25
N GLY A 99 -18.05 -1.37 7.30
CA GLY A 99 -19.23 -1.07 6.47
C GLY A 99 -19.01 -0.07 5.32
N ARG A 100 -17.78 0.44 5.14
CA ARG A 100 -17.45 1.28 3.97
C ARG A 100 -17.44 0.44 2.70
N ARG A 101 -18.05 0.94 1.63
CA ARG A 101 -18.15 0.28 0.32
C ARG A 101 -17.24 0.94 -0.73
N MET A 102 -16.60 0.13 -1.54
CA MET A 102 -15.72 0.52 -2.64
C MET A 102 -16.12 -0.26 -3.91
N CYS A 103 -15.80 0.28 -5.09
CA CYS A 103 -16.00 -0.48 -6.33
C CYS A 103 -15.06 -1.69 -6.35
N ALA A 104 -15.54 -2.84 -6.84
CA ALA A 104 -14.71 -4.02 -7.13
C ALA A 104 -14.69 -4.33 -8.63
N GLN A 105 -15.85 -4.28 -9.29
CA GLN A 105 -16.01 -4.67 -10.70
C GLN A 105 -15.08 -3.90 -11.66
N ARG A 106 -14.89 -2.60 -11.41
CA ARG A 106 -14.03 -1.74 -12.24
C ARG A 106 -12.64 -1.54 -11.64
N CYS A 107 -12.17 -2.45 -10.80
CA CYS A 107 -10.79 -2.42 -10.31
C CYS A 107 -9.91 -3.40 -11.07
N SER A 108 -10.42 -4.60 -11.32
CA SER A 108 -9.74 -5.66 -12.06
C SER A 108 -10.81 -6.55 -12.71
N PRO A 109 -10.64 -6.99 -13.96
CA PRO A 109 -11.58 -7.91 -14.61
C PRO A 109 -11.63 -9.26 -13.88
N ARG A 110 -10.49 -9.67 -13.31
CA ARG A 110 -10.31 -10.93 -12.60
C ARG A 110 -9.88 -10.70 -11.16
N ILE A 111 -10.41 -11.51 -10.24
CA ILE A 111 -10.02 -11.51 -8.83
C ILE A 111 -9.67 -12.91 -8.34
N MET A 112 -8.88 -12.96 -7.28
CA MET A 112 -8.56 -14.18 -6.56
C MET A 112 -9.48 -14.33 -5.35
N LEU A 113 -10.35 -15.34 -5.41
CA LEU A 113 -11.15 -15.79 -4.27
C LEU A 113 -10.26 -16.61 -3.35
N MET A 114 -10.02 -16.09 -2.15
CA MET A 114 -9.15 -16.69 -1.16
C MET A 114 -9.96 -17.49 -0.15
N GLU A 115 -9.49 -18.71 0.17
CA GLU A 115 -9.95 -19.45 1.35
C GLU A 115 -9.00 -19.14 2.53
N PRO A 116 -9.44 -18.41 3.57
CA PRO A 116 -8.57 -18.03 4.67
C PRO A 116 -8.14 -19.22 5.54
N SER A 117 -6.91 -19.18 6.01
CA SER A 117 -6.42 -20.07 7.07
C SER A 117 -7.00 -19.69 8.43
N GLU A 118 -6.90 -20.62 9.40
CA GLU A 118 -7.22 -20.28 10.79
C GLU A 118 -6.32 -19.13 11.27
N GLY A 119 -6.91 -18.13 11.93
CA GLY A 119 -6.22 -16.93 12.39
C GLY A 119 -6.01 -15.85 11.33
N ALA A 120 -6.41 -16.06 10.06
CA ALA A 120 -6.46 -15.01 9.06
C ALA A 120 -7.73 -14.17 9.22
N CYS A 121 -7.60 -12.84 9.11
CA CYS A 121 -8.68 -11.89 9.27
C CYS A 121 -9.09 -11.35 7.90
N ALA A 122 -10.38 -11.46 7.56
CA ALA A 122 -10.95 -10.81 6.39
C ALA A 122 -11.27 -9.34 6.71
N GLU A 123 -10.49 -8.44 6.14
CA GLU A 123 -10.59 -6.99 6.34
C GLU A 123 -11.67 -6.36 5.46
N SER A 124 -12.01 -7.05 4.38
CA SER A 124 -13.08 -6.72 3.47
C SER A 124 -13.60 -7.97 2.76
N THR A 125 -14.84 -7.89 2.28
CA THR A 125 -15.49 -8.92 1.47
C THR A 125 -15.97 -8.32 0.17
N ILE A 126 -15.72 -9.00 -0.95
CA ILE A 126 -16.28 -8.66 -2.25
C ILE A 126 -17.65 -9.32 -2.37
N PHE A 127 -18.64 -8.54 -2.78
CA PHE A 127 -20.03 -8.92 -2.99
C PHE A 127 -20.42 -8.72 -4.44
N ARG A 128 -21.34 -9.56 -4.91
CA ARG A 128 -22.11 -9.30 -6.14
C ARG A 128 -23.15 -8.20 -5.89
N PHE A 129 -23.78 -7.73 -6.97
CA PHE A 129 -24.82 -6.70 -6.92
C PHE A 129 -26.02 -7.08 -6.04
N ASP A 130 -26.29 -8.38 -5.90
CA ASP A 130 -27.38 -8.95 -5.09
C ASP A 130 -26.99 -9.15 -3.61
N ARG A 131 -25.80 -8.71 -3.20
CA ARG A 131 -25.20 -8.89 -1.86
C ARG A 131 -24.81 -10.33 -1.53
N THR A 132 -24.75 -11.22 -2.52
CA THR A 132 -24.14 -12.54 -2.34
C THR A 132 -22.62 -12.35 -2.18
N PRO A 133 -21.99 -12.86 -1.10
CA PRO A 133 -20.55 -12.77 -0.92
C PRO A 133 -19.81 -13.65 -1.94
N LEU A 134 -18.77 -13.10 -2.56
CA LEU A 134 -17.84 -13.83 -3.42
C LEU A 134 -16.65 -14.38 -2.62
N GLY A 135 -16.07 -13.57 -1.76
CA GLY A 135 -14.91 -13.92 -0.96
C GLY A 135 -14.17 -12.69 -0.41
N PRO A 136 -13.10 -12.88 0.37
CA PRO A 136 -12.35 -11.77 0.94
C PRO A 136 -11.73 -10.87 -0.14
N GLY A 137 -11.85 -9.55 0.01
CA GLY A 137 -11.18 -8.55 -0.84
C GLY A 137 -9.77 -8.23 -0.36
N ALA A 138 -9.56 -8.27 0.95
CA ALA A 138 -8.27 -8.17 1.60
C ALA A 138 -8.22 -9.08 2.84
N LEU A 139 -7.06 -9.70 3.06
CA LEU A 139 -6.75 -10.53 4.23
C LEU A 139 -5.54 -9.99 4.97
N THR A 140 -5.58 -10.01 6.30
CA THR A 140 -4.40 -9.85 7.16
C THR A 140 -4.11 -11.16 7.89
N PHE A 141 -2.84 -11.46 8.11
CA PHE A 141 -2.43 -12.65 8.85
C PHE A 141 -1.08 -12.47 9.51
N LYS A 142 -0.93 -12.97 10.74
CA LYS A 142 0.36 -13.09 11.43
C LYS A 142 0.81 -14.55 11.39
N ASN A 143 1.95 -14.82 10.78
CA ASN A 143 2.43 -16.18 10.58
C ASN A 143 3.34 -16.67 11.72
N ARG A 144 3.70 -17.96 11.65
CA ARG A 144 4.56 -18.65 12.61
C ARG A 144 6.00 -18.11 12.70
N LEU A 145 6.46 -17.37 11.68
CA LEU A 145 7.78 -16.71 11.69
C LEU A 145 7.73 -15.33 12.37
N GLY A 146 6.55 -14.87 12.78
CA GLY A 146 6.34 -13.55 13.36
C GLY A 146 5.97 -12.46 12.34
N GLY A 147 6.07 -12.77 11.05
CA GLY A 147 5.74 -11.86 9.95
C GLY A 147 4.25 -11.60 9.81
N ARG A 148 3.91 -10.48 9.15
CA ARG A 148 2.54 -10.01 8.94
C ARG A 148 2.28 -9.81 7.45
N SER A 149 1.34 -10.56 6.88
CA SER A 149 0.96 -10.41 5.48
C SER A 149 -0.33 -9.63 5.32
N VAL A 150 -0.36 -8.75 4.33
CA VAL A 150 -1.57 -8.17 3.74
C VAL A 150 -1.71 -8.75 2.33
N VAL A 151 -2.81 -9.42 2.04
CA VAL A 151 -3.11 -9.98 0.72
C VAL A 151 -4.34 -9.31 0.15
N ILE A 152 -4.29 -8.81 -1.08
CA ILE A 152 -5.45 -8.26 -1.78
C ILE A 152 -5.90 -9.16 -2.93
N ALA A 153 -7.20 -9.22 -3.18
CA ALA A 153 -7.81 -10.09 -4.20
C ALA A 153 -7.58 -9.62 -5.65
N TYR A 154 -6.94 -8.47 -5.87
CA TYR A 154 -6.80 -7.82 -7.17
C TYR A 154 -5.45 -8.11 -7.82
N THR A 155 -5.42 -8.23 -9.14
CA THR A 155 -4.19 -8.35 -9.94
C THR A 155 -3.69 -6.95 -10.30
N VAL A 156 -2.77 -6.39 -9.51
CA VAL A 156 -2.36 -4.98 -9.67
C VAL A 156 -1.49 -4.78 -10.92
N ALA A 157 -0.74 -5.80 -11.32
CA ALA A 157 0.12 -5.76 -12.50
C ALA A 157 -0.60 -6.04 -13.82
N SER A 158 -1.92 -6.25 -13.84
CA SER A 158 -2.65 -6.46 -15.09
C SER A 158 -2.76 -5.16 -15.88
N GLY A 159 -2.74 -5.24 -17.23
CA GLY A 159 -2.96 -4.08 -18.10
C GLY A 159 -4.35 -3.46 -17.94
N GLU A 160 -5.27 -4.18 -17.29
CA GLU A 160 -6.67 -3.84 -17.09
C GLU A 160 -6.97 -3.39 -15.65
N PHE A 161 -5.93 -3.22 -14.81
CA PHE A 161 -6.11 -2.65 -13.48
C PHE A 161 -6.50 -1.17 -13.59
N PHE A 162 -7.65 -0.83 -13.02
CA PHE A 162 -8.41 0.34 -13.46
C PHE A 162 -8.57 1.41 -12.38
N MET A 163 -8.75 2.66 -12.82
CA MET A 163 -8.73 3.85 -11.96
C MET A 163 -9.73 3.84 -10.79
N ALA A 164 -10.78 3.02 -10.85
CA ALA A 164 -11.78 2.94 -9.78
C ALA A 164 -11.22 2.37 -8.48
N TRP A 165 -10.04 1.73 -8.52
CA TRP A 165 -9.35 1.29 -7.30
C TRP A 165 -8.76 2.48 -6.53
N PHE A 166 -8.32 3.53 -7.21
CA PHE A 166 -7.66 4.70 -6.62
C PHE A 166 -8.68 5.72 -6.09
N THR A 167 -9.14 5.51 -4.86
CA THR A 167 -10.05 6.41 -4.15
C THR A 167 -9.50 6.77 -2.77
N ASN A 168 -9.94 7.88 -2.19
CA ASN A 168 -9.57 8.24 -0.81
C ASN A 168 -9.97 7.15 0.20
N PHE A 169 -11.11 6.48 -0.01
CA PHE A 169 -11.50 5.34 0.84
C PHE A 169 -10.54 4.18 0.72
N ARG A 170 -10.07 3.85 -0.50
CA ARG A 170 -9.05 2.83 -0.70
C ARG A 170 -7.73 3.23 -0.05
N ARG A 171 -7.34 4.50 -0.19
CA ARG A 171 -6.14 5.04 0.45
C ARG A 171 -6.19 4.80 1.96
N ASP A 172 -7.23 5.28 2.62
CA ASP A 172 -7.39 5.13 4.08
C ASP A 172 -7.41 3.66 4.50
N PHE A 173 -8.10 2.81 3.73
CA PHE A 173 -8.15 1.37 3.99
C PHE A 173 -6.77 0.73 3.90
N MET A 174 -6.03 0.94 2.82
CA MET A 174 -4.69 0.39 2.64
C MET A 174 -3.71 0.95 3.67
N LEU A 175 -3.76 2.25 3.97
CA LEU A 175 -2.93 2.88 4.99
C LEU A 175 -3.13 2.26 6.37
N ARG A 176 -4.39 1.98 6.75
CA ARG A 176 -4.69 1.29 8.01
C ARG A 176 -4.06 -0.10 8.02
N LEU A 177 -4.28 -0.90 6.98
CA LEU A 177 -3.74 -2.27 6.89
C LEU A 177 -2.22 -2.30 6.97
N LEU A 178 -1.55 -1.41 6.24
CA LEU A 178 -0.09 -1.35 6.21
C LEU A 178 0.49 -0.82 7.53
N ARG A 179 -0.19 0.11 8.21
CA ARG A 179 0.20 0.54 9.56
C ARG A 179 0.06 -0.55 10.59
N GLU A 180 -1.01 -1.33 10.53
CA GLU A 180 -1.19 -2.47 11.41
C GLU A 180 -0.16 -3.57 11.10
N ALA A 181 0.16 -3.80 9.83
CA ALA A 181 1.15 -4.80 9.42
C ALA A 181 2.59 -4.39 9.75
N ALA A 182 2.95 -3.12 9.59
CA ALA A 182 4.31 -2.61 9.73
C ALA A 182 4.35 -1.21 10.37
N PRO A 183 4.07 -1.09 11.69
CA PRO A 183 4.07 0.20 12.36
C PRO A 183 5.42 0.92 12.23
N GLY A 184 5.41 2.14 11.68
CA GLY A 184 6.61 2.98 11.56
C GLY A 184 7.56 2.62 10.41
N GLU A 185 7.24 1.61 9.59
CA GLU A 185 8.10 1.14 8.50
C GLU A 185 7.72 1.67 7.11
N PHE A 186 6.63 2.42 7.00
CA PHE A 186 6.20 3.05 5.74
C PHE A 186 5.90 4.53 5.97
N GLY A 187 5.95 5.30 4.88
CA GLY A 187 5.70 6.73 4.89
C GLY A 187 4.51 7.13 4.03
N CYS A 188 3.60 7.95 4.54
CA CYS A 188 2.56 8.59 3.73
C CYS A 188 2.29 10.03 4.16
N ALA A 189 1.81 10.84 3.21
CA ALA A 189 1.19 12.12 3.50
C ALA A 189 -0.33 11.94 3.59
N VAL A 190 -0.92 12.49 4.65
CA VAL A 190 -2.36 12.40 4.93
C VAL A 190 -2.93 13.82 4.94
N SER A 191 -3.91 14.06 4.07
CA SER A 191 -4.79 15.23 4.12
C SER A 191 -6.17 14.84 3.57
N GLU A 192 -7.10 15.78 3.53
CA GLU A 192 -8.42 15.59 2.89
C GLU A 192 -8.31 15.29 1.39
N THR A 193 -7.21 15.71 0.76
CA THR A 193 -6.89 15.44 -0.64
C THR A 193 -5.74 14.43 -0.77
N PRO A 194 -5.58 13.77 -1.92
CA PRO A 194 -4.42 12.91 -2.17
C PRO A 194 -3.15 13.75 -2.38
N LEU A 195 -2.27 13.74 -1.39
CA LEU A 195 -0.89 14.26 -1.51
C LEU A 195 0.07 13.12 -1.87
N HIS A 196 1.15 13.45 -2.57
CA HIS A 196 2.27 12.53 -2.80
C HIS A 196 3.39 12.80 -1.81
N LEU A 197 3.95 11.74 -1.22
CA LEU A 197 5.09 11.84 -0.32
C LEU A 197 6.32 11.12 -0.88
N TYR A 198 7.42 11.85 -0.97
CA TYR A 198 8.74 11.29 -1.22
C TYR A 198 9.58 11.41 0.04
N LEU A 199 10.15 10.29 0.51
CA LEU A 199 11.05 10.26 1.66
C LEU A 199 12.41 9.72 1.25
N VAL A 200 13.45 10.43 1.63
CA VAL A 200 14.83 10.04 1.37
C VAL A 200 15.66 10.27 2.62
N LYS A 201 16.40 9.26 3.07
CA LYS A 201 17.43 9.46 4.10
C LYS A 201 18.62 10.19 3.49
N HIS A 202 19.06 11.28 4.10
CA HIS A 202 20.17 12.08 3.61
C HIS A 202 21.09 12.47 4.78
N GLY A 203 22.29 11.89 4.83
CA GLY A 203 23.19 12.04 5.97
C GLY A 203 22.58 11.50 7.26
N SER A 204 22.60 12.30 8.33
CA SER A 204 21.93 12.00 9.60
C SER A 204 20.43 12.32 9.61
N GLY A 205 19.93 13.04 8.59
CA GLY A 205 18.56 13.52 8.54
C GLY A 205 17.66 12.77 7.56
N THR A 206 16.40 13.20 7.51
CA THR A 206 15.42 12.73 6.51
C THR A 206 14.93 13.91 5.69
N PHE A 207 14.99 13.80 4.37
CA PHE A 207 14.36 14.72 3.44
C PHE A 207 12.96 14.21 3.10
N ALA A 208 11.97 15.10 3.12
CA ALA A 208 10.61 14.84 2.68
C ALA A 208 10.19 15.85 1.63
N ALA A 209 9.56 15.39 0.55
CA ALA A 209 8.85 16.26 -0.39
C ALA A 209 7.37 15.86 -0.41
N VAL A 210 6.49 16.82 -0.12
CA VAL A 210 5.04 16.65 -0.12
C VAL A 210 4.48 17.41 -1.30
N GLY A 211 4.03 16.69 -2.33
CA GLY A 211 3.48 17.27 -3.54
C GLY A 211 1.95 17.27 -3.53
N ASN A 212 1.36 18.36 -4.01
CA ASN A 212 -0.07 18.48 -4.25
C ASN A 212 -0.39 18.27 -5.75
N PRO A 213 -0.76 17.05 -6.18
CA PRO A 213 -1.11 16.78 -7.57
C PRO A 213 -2.53 17.24 -7.95
N THR A 214 -3.28 17.85 -7.01
CA THR A 214 -4.70 18.18 -7.20
C THR A 214 -4.89 19.63 -7.66
N PRO A 215 -6.02 19.98 -8.29
CA PRO A 215 -6.33 21.35 -8.67
C PRO A 215 -6.73 22.23 -7.48
N ASP A 216 -6.92 21.64 -6.30
CA ASP A 216 -7.33 22.34 -5.09
C ASP A 216 -6.13 22.62 -4.18
N LYS A 217 -6.16 23.75 -3.46
CA LYS A 217 -5.17 24.02 -2.42
C LYS A 217 -5.38 23.08 -1.23
N VAL A 218 -4.28 22.72 -0.56
CA VAL A 218 -4.33 21.98 0.70
C VAL A 218 -3.93 22.92 1.82
N GLU A 219 -4.79 23.11 2.82
CA GLU A 219 -4.55 24.08 3.91
C GLU A 219 -3.72 23.51 5.06
N SER A 220 -3.74 22.18 5.22
CA SER A 220 -2.93 21.47 6.20
C SER A 220 -2.72 20.03 5.78
N PHE A 221 -1.63 19.43 6.25
CA PHE A 221 -1.30 18.03 5.98
C PHE A 221 -0.60 17.39 7.15
N GLU A 222 -0.62 16.05 7.19
CA GLU A 222 0.07 15.23 8.15
C GLU A 222 1.08 14.32 7.44
N ILE A 223 2.21 14.04 8.07
CA ILE A 223 3.14 12.98 7.64
C ILE A 223 3.14 11.87 8.68
N ASP A 224 2.89 10.65 8.21
CA ASP A 224 3.06 9.42 8.98
C ASP A 224 4.20 8.61 8.38
N ALA A 225 5.38 8.68 9.00
CA ALA A 225 6.58 8.05 8.45
C ALA A 225 7.67 7.70 9.48
N GLY A 226 7.32 7.61 10.78
CA GLY A 226 8.31 7.35 11.84
C GLY A 226 9.44 8.38 11.89
N LEU A 227 9.16 9.64 11.51
CA LEU A 227 10.17 10.70 11.41
C LEU A 227 10.73 11.09 12.78
N PRO A 228 12.00 11.55 12.84
CA PRO A 228 12.61 12.05 14.07
C PRO A 228 11.74 13.10 14.76
N SER A 229 11.74 13.11 16.09
CA SER A 229 11.04 14.14 16.89
C SER A 229 11.81 15.45 17.00
N GLY A 230 12.87 15.62 16.20
CA GLY A 230 13.72 16.80 16.20
C GLY A 230 13.07 18.00 15.52
N SER A 231 13.89 18.92 15.01
CA SER A 231 13.44 20.08 14.26
C SER A 231 13.25 19.76 12.79
N ALA A 232 12.34 20.48 12.13
CA ALA A 232 12.23 20.48 10.67
C ALA A 232 12.61 21.86 10.11
N LYS A 233 13.21 21.87 8.93
CA LYS A 233 13.37 23.08 8.12
C LYS A 233 12.68 22.89 6.78
N ARG A 234 12.14 23.97 6.21
CA ARG A 234 11.55 23.99 4.88
C ARG A 234 12.44 24.71 3.88
N LEU A 235 12.39 24.30 2.61
CA LEU A 235 13.02 25.03 1.52
C LEU A 235 12.09 26.15 1.04
N THR A 236 12.57 27.38 1.01
CA THR A 236 11.81 28.51 0.49
C THR A 236 12.03 28.71 -1.01
N ALA A 237 11.19 29.54 -1.64
CA ALA A 237 11.35 29.95 -3.03
C ALA A 237 12.67 30.69 -3.31
N SER A 238 13.33 31.26 -2.28
CA SER A 238 14.65 31.88 -2.41
C SER A 238 15.81 30.88 -2.30
N GLY A 239 15.51 29.60 -2.07
CA GLY A 239 16.51 28.55 -1.86
C GLY A 239 17.08 28.49 -0.44
N ALA A 240 16.49 29.21 0.51
CA ALA A 240 16.91 29.19 1.91
C ALA A 240 16.19 28.09 2.69
N TRP A 241 16.87 27.53 3.70
CA TRP A 241 16.27 26.62 4.66
C TRP A 241 15.84 27.38 5.91
N GLU A 242 14.54 27.38 6.20
CA GLU A 242 13.94 28.07 7.35
C GLU A 242 13.34 27.06 8.34
N PRO A 243 13.46 27.25 9.66
CA PRO A 243 12.74 26.44 10.63
C PRO A 243 11.23 26.42 10.35
N VAL A 244 10.60 25.26 10.53
CA VAL A 244 9.15 25.11 10.38
C VAL A 244 8.57 24.43 11.61
N GLU A 245 7.50 25.03 12.13
CA GLU A 245 6.72 24.50 13.26
C GLU A 245 5.80 23.38 12.78
N PHE A 246 5.62 22.38 13.62
CA PHE A 246 4.65 21.30 13.43
C PHE A 246 4.15 20.78 14.78
N SER A 247 2.93 20.27 14.82
CA SER A 247 2.38 19.59 15.99
C SER A 247 2.39 18.07 15.79
N ARG A 248 2.17 17.31 16.87
CA ARG A 248 2.06 15.85 16.81
C ARG A 248 0.66 15.40 17.18
N HIS A 249 0.04 14.60 16.32
CA HIS A 249 -1.28 14.01 16.52
C HIS A 249 -1.23 12.52 16.19
N ASP A 250 -1.52 11.65 17.16
CA ASP A 250 -1.54 10.18 16.98
C ASP A 250 -0.30 9.60 16.28
N GLY A 251 0.88 10.11 16.66
CA GLY A 251 2.17 9.70 16.08
C GLY A 251 2.55 10.39 14.77
N ARG A 252 1.64 11.13 14.14
CA ARG A 252 1.86 11.87 12.89
C ARG A 252 2.32 13.30 13.15
N LEU A 253 3.06 13.87 12.20
CA LEU A 253 3.49 15.26 12.22
C LEU A 253 2.52 16.11 11.40
N ARG A 254 1.85 17.08 12.02
CA ARG A 254 0.88 17.98 11.37
C ARG A 254 1.50 19.33 11.06
N PHE A 255 1.29 19.79 9.84
CA PHE A 255 1.71 21.08 9.33
C PHE A 255 0.48 21.89 8.91
N ASP A 256 0.21 23.00 9.58
CA ASP A 256 -0.83 23.96 9.19
C ASP A 256 -0.26 24.93 8.13
N ARG A 257 0.00 24.39 6.93
CA ARG A 257 0.58 25.14 5.81
C ARG A 257 -0.15 24.85 4.51
N VAL A 258 -0.25 25.91 3.70
CA VAL A 258 -0.85 25.83 2.38
C VAL A 258 0.13 25.24 1.37
N ILE A 259 -0.29 24.20 0.65
CA ILE A 259 0.38 23.72 -0.57
C ILE A 259 -0.56 24.03 -1.74
N ALA A 260 -0.14 24.92 -2.65
CA ALA A 260 -0.94 25.28 -3.81
C ALA A 260 -1.02 24.11 -4.83
N PRO A 261 -1.95 24.16 -5.79
CA PRO A 261 -2.04 23.17 -6.86
C PRO A 261 -0.72 23.01 -7.61
N LEU A 262 -0.28 21.77 -7.81
CA LEU A 262 0.96 21.39 -8.51
C LEU A 262 2.25 21.90 -7.85
N GLU A 263 2.19 22.36 -6.59
CA GLU A 263 3.37 22.73 -5.81
C GLU A 263 3.84 21.58 -4.89
N MET A 264 5.07 21.73 -4.39
CA MET A 264 5.66 20.82 -3.41
C MET A 264 6.19 21.59 -2.21
N GLU A 265 5.94 21.06 -1.02
CA GLU A 265 6.64 21.47 0.20
C GLU A 265 7.84 20.55 0.41
N TYR A 266 9.04 21.12 0.53
CA TYR A 266 10.27 20.39 0.81
C TYR A 266 10.69 20.61 2.25
N LEU A 267 10.95 19.51 2.97
CA LEU A 267 11.27 19.48 4.39
C LEU A 267 12.56 18.69 4.61
N ILE A 268 13.39 19.13 5.55
CA ILE A 268 14.50 18.37 6.09
C ILE A 268 14.33 18.23 7.61
N PHE A 269 14.40 17.00 8.08
CA PHE A 269 14.33 16.63 9.49
C PHE A 269 15.73 16.30 9.99
N GLU A 270 16.15 16.96 11.06
CA GLU A 270 17.46 16.79 11.72
C GLU A 270 17.30 16.10 13.08
#